data_AF-A0A653BMS6-F1
#
_entry.id   AF-A0A653BMS6-F1
#
_cell.length_a   1.000
_cell.length_b   1.000
_cell.length_c   1.000
_cell.angle_alpha   90.00
_cell.angle_beta   90.00
_cell.angle_gamma   90.00
#
_symmetry.space_group_name_H-M   'P 1'
#
loop_
_entity.id
_entity.type
_entity.pdbx_description
1 polymer ?
#
loop_
_entity_poly.entity_id
_entity_poly.type
_entity_poly.pdbx_seq_one_letter_code
_entity_poly.pdbx_strand_id
1 'polypeptide(L)' 'MFTKRNLVDIKKSTSKLQDPKKDVATRVKHLKIILENVDIAEAKGLFEANFSHIYNVLYESFVQTETNLRQRG' A
#
# COMPACT_ATOMS: atom_id res chain seq x y z
N MET A 1 -15.80 -21.46 -1.24
CA MET A 1 -14.77 -21.57 -2.30
C MET A 1 -14.13 -20.19 -2.64
N PHE A 2 -13.93 -19.30 -1.66
CA PHE A 2 -13.63 -17.87 -1.93
C PHE A 2 -12.18 -17.42 -1.63
N THR A 3 -11.32 -18.29 -1.14
CA THR A 3 -9.98 -17.90 -0.65
C THR A 3 -8.95 -17.67 -1.77
N LYS A 4 -9.05 -18.39 -2.90
CA LYS A 4 -8.01 -18.32 -3.95
C LYS A 4 -8.00 -17.02 -4.75
N ARG A 5 -9.16 -16.35 -4.91
CA ARG A 5 -9.25 -15.11 -5.70
C ARG A 5 -8.58 -13.94 -4.97
N ASN A 6 -8.87 -13.78 -3.67
CA ASN A 6 -8.32 -12.72 -2.83
C ASN A 6 -6.78 -12.79 -2.74
N LEU A 7 -6.21 -14.00 -2.62
CA LEU A 7 -4.76 -14.21 -2.58
C LEU A 7 -4.04 -13.75 -3.85
N VAL A 8 -4.65 -13.95 -5.03
CA VAL A 8 -4.08 -13.47 -6.30
C VAL A 8 -4.09 -11.94 -6.36
N ASP A 9 -5.18 -11.32 -5.89
CA ASP A 9 -5.32 -9.87 -5.88
C ASP A 9 -4.38 -9.19 -4.86
N ILE A 10 -4.11 -9.83 -3.72
CA ILE A 10 -3.12 -9.36 -2.73
C ILE A 10 -1.71 -9.41 -3.31
N LYS A 11 -1.32 -10.52 -3.97
CA LYS A 11 0.02 -10.63 -4.58
C LYS A 11 0.23 -9.56 -5.64
N LYS A 12 -0.75 -9.38 -6.53
CA LYS A 12 -0.71 -8.34 -7.58
C LYS A 12 -0.62 -6.94 -6.96
N SER A 13 -1.40 -6.66 -5.92
CA SER A 13 -1.38 -5.36 -5.23
C SER A 13 -0.06 -5.13 -4.49
N THR A 14 0.53 -6.17 -3.91
CA THR A 14 1.86 -6.10 -3.28
C THR A 14 2.93 -5.72 -4.29
N SER A 15 2.94 -6.34 -5.48
CA SER A 15 3.85 -5.91 -6.55
C SER A 15 3.62 -4.47 -7.02
N LYS A 16 2.38 -3.97 -6.96
CA LYS A 16 2.07 -2.57 -7.30
C LYS A 16 2.48 -1.58 -6.21
N LEU A 17 2.39 -1.98 -4.94
CA LEU A 17 2.88 -1.23 -3.79
C LEU A 17 4.41 -1.07 -3.85
N GLN A 18 5.11 -2.15 -4.21
CA GLN A 18 6.58 -2.20 -4.30
C GLN A 18 7.16 -1.45 -5.51
N ASP A 19 6.37 -1.20 -6.56
CA ASP A 19 6.84 -0.62 -7.81
C ASP A 19 7.11 0.90 -7.68
N PRO A 20 8.38 1.34 -7.66
CA PRO A 20 8.72 2.76 -7.48
C PRO A 20 8.37 3.61 -8.70
N LYS A 21 8.03 3.00 -9.85
CA LYS A 21 7.56 3.73 -11.04
C LYS A 21 6.10 4.16 -10.91
N LYS A 22 5.38 3.70 -9.89
CA LYS A 22 4.00 4.12 -9.62
C LYS A 22 3.99 5.36 -8.74
N ASP A 23 3.10 6.28 -9.09
CA ASP A 23 2.84 7.45 -8.27
C ASP A 23 2.32 7.04 -6.88
N VAL A 24 2.45 7.97 -5.92
CA VAL A 24 2.08 7.76 -4.51
C VAL A 24 0.61 7.36 -4.38
N ALA A 25 -0.30 8.02 -5.11
CA ALA A 25 -1.74 7.74 -5.01
C ALA A 25 -2.08 6.31 -5.47
N THR A 26 -1.46 5.83 -6.54
CA THR A 26 -1.57 4.45 -7.01
C THR A 26 -1.05 3.46 -5.97
N ARG A 27 0.10 3.73 -5.35
CA ARG A 27 0.66 2.87 -4.30
C ARG A 27 -0.20 2.85 -3.04
N VAL A 28 -0.73 4.00 -2.60
CA VAL A 28 -1.71 4.10 -1.49
C VAL A 28 -2.97 3.30 -1.79
N LYS A 29 -3.51 3.38 -3.01
CA LYS A 29 -4.67 2.58 -3.44
C LYS A 29 -4.41 1.09 -3.28
N HIS A 30 -3.23 0.61 -3.66
CA HIS A 30 -2.88 -0.81 -3.52
C HIS A 30 -2.59 -1.21 -2.07
N LEU A 31 -2.03 -0.33 -1.24
CA LEU A 31 -1.93 -0.56 0.20
C LEU A 31 -3.32 -0.75 0.83
N LYS A 32 -4.30 0.08 0.45
CA LYS A 32 -5.70 -0.07 0.88
C LYS A 32 -6.30 -1.41 0.45
N ILE A 33 -6.12 -1.82 -0.81
CA ILE A 33 -6.61 -3.12 -1.29
C ILE A 33 -6.00 -4.28 -0.47
N ILE A 34 -4.71 -4.23 -0.15
CA ILE A 34 -4.06 -5.23 0.70
C ILE A 34 -4.72 -5.26 2.08
N LEU A 35 -4.86 -4.10 2.73
CA LEU A 35 -5.48 -3.97 4.05
C LEU A 35 -6.92 -4.50 4.11
N GLU A 36 -7.71 -4.28 3.07
CA GLU A 36 -9.10 -4.72 3.00
C GLU A 36 -9.27 -6.23 2.78
N ASN A 37 -8.22 -6.91 2.30
CA ASN A 37 -8.34 -8.30 1.83
C ASN A 37 -7.37 -9.29 2.52
N VAL A 38 -6.34 -8.80 3.21
CA VAL A 38 -5.35 -9.65 3.88
C VAL A 38 -5.96 -10.30 5.13
N ASP A 39 -5.72 -11.59 5.31
CA ASP A 39 -6.06 -12.30 6.55
C ASP A 39 -5.16 -11.81 7.69
N ILE A 40 -5.70 -11.62 8.90
CA ILE A 40 -4.95 -11.23 10.09
C ILE A 40 -3.76 -12.17 10.35
N ALA A 41 -3.92 -13.46 10.11
CA ALA A 41 -2.86 -14.45 10.29
C ALA A 41 -1.68 -14.26 9.32
N GLU A 42 -1.95 -13.73 8.11
CA GLU A 42 -0.93 -13.46 7.08
C GLU A 42 -0.40 -12.02 7.14
N ALA A 43 -1.16 -11.11 7.74
CA ALA A 43 -0.88 -9.67 7.76
C ALA A 43 0.49 -9.37 8.35
N LYS A 44 0.85 -9.97 9.48
CA LYS A 44 2.15 -9.73 10.14
C LYS A 44 3.33 -9.97 9.19
N GLY A 45 3.37 -11.15 8.56
CA GLY A 45 4.46 -11.50 7.65
C GLY A 45 4.51 -10.62 6.41
N LEU A 46 3.35 -10.23 5.86
CA LEU A 46 3.28 -9.31 4.73
C LEU A 46 3.83 -7.93 5.12
N PHE A 47 3.45 -7.40 6.28
CA PHE A 47 3.89 -6.08 6.75
C PHE A 47 5.39 -6.07 7.08
N GLU A 48 5.90 -7.11 7.72
CA GLU A 48 7.34 -7.26 7.98
C GLU A 48 8.14 -7.32 6.67
N ALA A 49 7.68 -8.12 5.69
CA ALA A 49 8.36 -8.25 4.40
C ALA A 49 8.30 -6.97 3.53
N ASN A 50 7.33 -6.08 3.77
CA ASN A 50 7.09 -4.88 2.97
C ASN A 50 7.24 -3.59 3.76
N PHE A 51 7.84 -3.64 4.96
CA PHE A 51 7.86 -2.52 5.91
C PHE A 51 8.39 -1.22 5.28
N SER A 52 9.51 -1.29 4.57
CA SER A 52 10.14 -0.12 3.93
C SER A 52 9.22 0.52 2.88
N HIS A 53 8.55 -0.28 2.06
CA HIS A 53 7.62 0.19 1.03
C HIS A 53 6.38 0.84 1.64
N ILE A 54 5.81 0.24 2.70
CA ILE A 54 4.66 0.78 3.42
C ILE A 54 5.03 2.12 4.07
N TYR A 55 6.16 2.17 4.78
CA TYR A 55 6.66 3.39 5.40
C TYR A 55 6.86 4.51 4.38
N ASN A 56 7.56 4.23 3.27
CA ASN A 56 7.83 5.22 2.23
C ASN A 56 6.54 5.79 1.62
N VAL A 57 5.56 4.94 1.31
CA VAL A 57 4.27 5.37 0.74
C VAL A 57 3.50 6.29 1.68
N LEU A 58 3.45 5.95 2.97
CA LEU A 58 2.78 6.79 3.97
C LEU A 58 3.51 8.12 4.17
N TYR A 59 4.84 8.07 4.28
CA TYR A 59 5.67 9.25 4.41
C TYR A 59 5.49 10.22 3.23
N GLU A 60 5.62 9.73 2.00
CA GLU A 60 5.44 10.55 0.80
C GLU A 60 4.02 11.12 0.70
N SER A 61 3.01 10.33 1.06
CA SER A 61 1.61 10.80 1.09
C SER A 61 1.42 11.95 2.06
N PHE A 62 2.05 11.90 3.23
CA PHE A 62 1.96 12.98 4.23
C PHE A 62 2.74 14.22 3.80
N VAL A 63 3.96 14.07 3.30
CA VAL A 63 4.77 15.20 2.77
C VAL A 63 4.03 15.90 1.62
N GLN A 64 3.43 15.14 0.71
CA GLN A 64 2.65 15.71 -0.40
C GLN A 64 1.41 16.44 0.11
N THR A 65 0.71 15.88 1.09
CA THR A 65 -0.45 16.53 1.73
C THR A 65 -0.05 17.82 2.41
N GLU A 66 1.03 17.81 3.20
CA GLU A 66 1.57 18.99 3.88
C GLU A 66 1.94 20.09 2.88
N THR A 67 2.66 19.73 1.82
CA THR A 67 3.07 20.67 0.76
C THR A 67 1.85 21.31 0.10
N ASN A 68 0.83 20.52 -0.24
CA ASN A 68 -0.40 21.02 -0.84
C ASN A 68 -1.16 21.98 0.09
N LEU A 69 -1.18 21.70 1.40
CA LEU A 69 -1.81 22.57 2.39
C LEU A 69 -1.05 23.90 2.51
N ARG A 70 0.28 23.86 2.54
CA ARG A 70 1.13 25.06 2.61
C ARG A 70 1.01 25.98 1.39
N GLN A 71 0.75 25.42 0.20
CA GLN A 71 0.56 26.20 -1.03
C GLN A 71 -0.84 26.81 -1.17
N ARG A 72 -1.82 26.32 -0.40
CA ARG A 72 -3.22 26.78 -0.42
C ARG A 72 -3.55 27.77 0.69
N GLY A 73 -2.67 27.95 1.68
CA GLY A 73 -2.77 28.97 2.72
C GLY A 73 -1.98 30.22 2.33
#